data_AF-A0A920YUQ5-F1
#
_entry.id   AF-A0A920YUQ5-F1
#
_cell.length_a   1.000
_cell.length_b   1.000
_cell.length_c   1.000
_cell.angle_alpha   90.00
_cell.angle_beta   90.00
_cell.angle_gamma   90.00
#
_symmetry.space_group_name_H-M   'P 1'
#
loop_
_entity.id
_entity.type
_entity.pdbx_description
1 polymer ?
#
loop_
_entity_poly.entity_id
_entity_poly.type
_entity_poly.pdbx_seq_one_letter_code
_entity_poly.pdbx_strand_id
1 'polypeptide(L)'
;MEELNSAKTVLFVLGGGISLVIALIGILNFVNVMLVSVIIRKRELAILESIGMSRKQVRRMLVSEGLGYAVITLFFVFTAGNAITFGIFKLFQQQAAYAIFTYPFIPVLMASLAVLAICIITPEIAYRSIYKSTIVERLMEAE
;
A
#
# COMPACT_ATOMS: atom_id res chain seq x y z
N MET A 1 21.49 31.52 9.83
CA MET A 1 20.29 30.90 10.41
C MET A 1 19.11 30.93 9.43
N GLU A 2 18.87 32.05 8.72
CA GLU A 2 17.82 32.12 7.68
C GLU A 2 18.03 31.15 6.50
N GLU A 3 19.23 31.07 5.93
CA GLU A 3 19.47 30.17 4.78
C GLU A 3 19.23 28.69 5.10
N LEU A 4 19.56 28.27 6.32
CA LEU A 4 19.32 26.90 6.78
C LEU A 4 17.82 26.60 6.96
N ASN A 5 17.04 27.58 7.40
CA ASN A 5 15.58 27.43 7.54
C ASN A 5 14.87 27.42 6.19
N SER A 6 15.32 28.23 5.23
CA SER A 6 14.83 28.21 3.85
C SER A 6 15.12 26.86 3.18
N ALA A 7 16.35 26.35 3.30
CA ALA A 7 16.73 25.05 2.75
C ALA A 7 15.91 23.89 3.36
N LYS A 8 15.69 23.89 4.69
CA LYS A 8 14.83 22.92 5.37
C LYS A 8 13.39 22.98 4.87
N THR A 9 12.84 24.19 4.70
CA THR A 9 11.46 24.38 4.23
C THR A 9 11.27 23.83 2.82
N VAL A 10 12.21 24.14 1.91
CA VAL A 10 12.17 23.62 0.53
C VAL A 10 12.26 22.09 0.51
N LEU A 11 13.15 21.50 1.32
CA LEU A 11 13.27 20.03 1.45
C LEU A 11 11.99 19.38 1.96
N PHE A 12 11.35 19.94 3.00
CA PHE A 12 10.11 19.39 3.55
C PHE A 12 8.94 19.52 2.57
N VAL A 13 8.79 20.66 1.90
CA VAL A 13 7.68 20.90 0.97
C VAL A 13 7.82 20.05 -0.28
N LEU A 14 9.00 20.05 -0.92
CA LEU A 14 9.22 19.27 -2.13
C LEU A 14 9.28 17.76 -1.83
N GLY A 15 10.04 17.36 -0.82
CA GLY A 15 10.16 15.95 -0.43
C GLY A 15 8.82 15.38 0.06
N GLY A 16 8.10 16.13 0.89
CA GLY A 16 6.77 15.75 1.37
C GLY A 16 5.75 15.67 0.24
N GLY A 17 5.74 16.66 -0.67
CA GLY A 17 4.84 16.68 -1.82
C GLY A 17 5.06 15.51 -2.77
N ILE A 18 6.31 15.24 -3.15
CA ILE A 18 6.67 14.11 -4.03
C ILE A 18 6.31 12.78 -3.35
N SER A 19 6.64 12.64 -2.06
CA SER A 19 6.30 11.42 -1.30
C SER A 19 4.80 11.17 -1.26
N LEU A 20 3.99 12.22 -1.11
CA LEU A 20 2.53 12.10 -1.09
C LEU A 20 1.98 11.63 -2.44
N VAL A 21 2.46 12.21 -3.54
CA VAL A 21 2.05 11.82 -4.89
C VAL A 21 2.42 10.36 -5.17
N ILE A 22 3.65 9.95 -4.87
CA ILE A 22 4.11 8.57 -5.06
C ILE A 22 3.29 7.60 -4.21
N ALA A 23 3.00 7.95 -2.95
CA ALA A 23 2.16 7.14 -2.08
C ALA A 23 0.76 6.94 -2.68
N LEU A 24 0.13 8.00 -3.20
CA LEU A 24 -1.17 7.91 -3.86
C LEU A 24 -1.14 7.00 -5.10
N ILE A 25 -0.12 7.16 -5.96
CA ILE A 25 0.05 6.32 -7.16
C ILE A 25 0.20 4.84 -6.76
N GLY A 26 1.00 4.55 -5.73
CA GLY A 26 1.17 3.19 -5.22
C GLY A 26 -0.13 2.58 -4.70
N ILE A 27 -0.91 3.34 -3.94
CA ILE A 27 -2.22 2.90 -3.43
C ILE A 27 -3.17 2.59 -4.60
N LEU A 28 -3.28 3.49 -5.58
CA LEU A 28 -4.14 3.29 -6.74
C LEU A 28 -3.72 2.06 -7.56
N ASN A 29 -2.42 1.84 -7.74
CA ASN A 29 -1.91 0.66 -8.43
C ASN A 29 -2.31 -0.63 -7.68
N PHE A 30 -2.11 -0.64 -6.36
CA PHE A 30 -2.47 -1.79 -5.53
C PHE A 30 -3.98 -2.09 -5.61
N VAL A 31 -4.83 -1.07 -5.52
CA VAL A 31 -6.29 -1.21 -5.68
C VAL A 31 -6.64 -1.79 -7.04
N ASN A 32 -6.05 -1.28 -8.12
CA ASN A 32 -6.32 -1.76 -9.47
C ASN A 32 -5.89 -3.23 -9.66
N VAL A 33 -4.71 -3.61 -9.17
CA VAL A 33 -4.23 -4.99 -9.25
C VAL A 33 -5.16 -5.94 -8.50
N MET A 34 -5.58 -5.57 -7.28
CA MET A 34 -6.51 -6.37 -6.49
C MET A 34 -7.87 -6.50 -7.18
N LEU A 35 -8.43 -5.40 -7.72
CA LEU A 35 -9.70 -5.42 -8.44
C LEU A 35 -9.63 -6.36 -9.66
N VAL A 36 -8.60 -6.22 -10.48
CA VAL A 36 -8.41 -7.05 -11.68
C VAL A 36 -8.23 -8.52 -11.31
N SER A 37 -7.43 -8.83 -10.27
CA SER A 37 -7.24 -10.20 -9.77
C SER A 37 -8.58 -10.85 -9.42
N VAL A 38 -9.46 -10.15 -8.71
CA VAL A 38 -10.77 -10.70 -8.33
C VAL A 38 -11.72 -10.80 -9.54
N ILE A 39 -11.68 -9.85 -10.48
CA ILE A 39 -12.51 -9.90 -11.70
C ILE A 39 -12.16 -11.13 -12.54
N ILE A 40 -10.86 -11.38 -12.78
CA ILE A 40 -10.40 -12.54 -13.57
C ILE A 40 -10.83 -13.85 -12.90
N ARG A 41 -10.77 -13.92 -11.56
CA ARG A 41 -11.11 -15.12 -10.77
C ARG A 41 -12.58 -15.22 -10.38
N LYS A 42 -13.43 -14.31 -10.85
CA LYS A 42 -14.86 -14.26 -10.53
C LYS A 42 -15.58 -15.57 -10.85
N ARG A 43 -15.23 -16.23 -11.96
CA ARG A 43 -15.81 -17.53 -12.33
C ARG A 43 -15.39 -18.65 -11.37
N GLU A 44 -14.11 -18.67 -10.96
CA GLU A 44 -13.61 -19.63 -9.97
C GLU A 44 -14.32 -19.45 -8.62
N LEU A 45 -14.48 -18.19 -8.18
CA LEU A 45 -15.18 -17.85 -6.95
C LEU A 45 -16.66 -18.26 -6.98
N ALA A 46 -17.34 -18.06 -8.11
CA ALA A 46 -18.74 -18.48 -8.29
C ALA A 46 -18.89 -20.02 -8.29
N ILE A 47 -17.91 -20.74 -8.82
CA ILE A 47 -17.87 -22.21 -8.74
C ILE A 47 -17.67 -22.66 -7.29
N LEU A 48 -16.75 -22.02 -6.55
CA LEU A 48 -16.54 -22.31 -5.12
C LEU A 48 -17.79 -22.04 -4.28
N GLU A 49 -18.51 -20.94 -4.54
CA GLU A 49 -19.80 -20.67 -3.89
C GLU A 49 -20.84 -21.76 -4.20
N SER A 50 -20.88 -22.24 -5.45
CA SER A 50 -21.83 -23.28 -5.89
C SER A 50 -21.55 -24.65 -5.25
N ILE A 51 -20.30 -24.92 -4.87
CA ILE A 51 -19.89 -26.15 -4.16
C ILE A 51 -20.17 -26.04 -2.64
N GLY A 52 -20.61 -24.88 -2.14
CA GLY A 52 -21.03 -24.67 -0.76
C GLY A 52 -20.13 -23.76 0.07
N MET A 53 -19.14 -23.10 -0.54
CA MET A 53 -18.31 -22.12 0.15
C MET A 53 -19.13 -20.86 0.48
N SER A 54 -19.14 -20.46 1.74
CA SER A 54 -19.86 -19.26 2.17
C SER A 54 -19.14 -17.97 1.73
N ARG A 55 -19.90 -16.89 1.50
CA ARG A 55 -19.36 -15.56 1.21
C ARG A 55 -18.33 -15.07 2.24
N LYS A 56 -18.47 -15.49 3.51
CA LYS A 56 -17.51 -15.19 4.59
C LYS A 56 -16.15 -15.86 4.36
N GLN A 57 -16.13 -17.08 3.81
CA GLN A 57 -14.89 -17.79 3.48
C GLN A 57 -14.19 -17.15 2.29
N VAL A 58 -14.93 -16.70 1.27
CA VAL A 58 -14.36 -15.97 0.11
C VAL A 58 -13.71 -14.66 0.58
N ARG A 59 -14.42 -13.90 1.42
CA ARG A 59 -13.89 -12.67 2.03
C ARG A 59 -12.60 -12.93 2.83
N ARG A 60 -12.58 -13.97 3.66
CA ARG A 60 -11.40 -14.33 4.47
C ARG A 60 -10.20 -14.73 3.61
N MET A 61 -10.44 -15.42 2.49
CA MET A 61 -9.40 -15.75 1.52
C MET A 61 -8.78 -14.49 0.91
N LEU A 62 -9.60 -13.54 0.45
CA LEU A 62 -9.11 -12.28 -0.14
C LEU A 62 -8.35 -11.43 0.87
N VAL A 63 -8.80 -11.38 2.12
CA VAL A 63 -8.05 -10.70 3.21
C VAL A 63 -6.71 -11.39 3.46
N SER A 64 -6.66 -12.71 3.42
CA SER A 64 -5.40 -13.46 3.55
C SER A 64 -4.42 -13.18 2.41
N GLU A 65 -4.93 -13.01 1.19
CA GLU A 65 -4.13 -12.62 0.03
C GLU A 65 -3.57 -11.20 0.20
N GLY A 66 -4.41 -10.25 0.62
CA GLY A 66 -4.00 -8.88 0.96
C GLY A 66 -2.96 -8.81 2.09
N LEU A 67 -3.11 -9.65 3.13
CA LEU A 67 -2.12 -9.78 4.21
C LEU A 67 -0.79 -10.34 3.69
N GLY A 68 -0.83 -11.30 2.77
CA GLY A 68 0.39 -11.82 2.12
C GLY A 68 1.16 -10.71 1.40
N TYR A 69 0.47 -9.88 0.62
CA TYR A 69 1.07 -8.70 0.01
C TYR A 69 1.65 -7.74 1.06
N ALA A 70 0.90 -7.46 2.14
CA ALA A 70 1.35 -6.55 3.19
C ALA A 70 2.65 -7.02 3.87
N VAL A 71 2.75 -8.32 4.16
CA VAL A 71 3.94 -8.92 4.78
C VAL A 71 5.15 -8.80 3.84
N ILE A 72 4.99 -9.11 2.56
CA ILE A 72 6.07 -9.00 1.57
C ILE A 72 6.50 -7.53 1.43
N THR A 73 5.55 -6.60 1.32
CA THR A 73 5.85 -5.17 1.23
C THR A 73 6.58 -4.66 2.46
N LEU A 74 6.11 -4.99 3.68
CA LEU A 74 6.79 -4.60 4.91
C LEU A 74 8.19 -5.20 5.00
N PHE A 75 8.36 -6.46 4.62
CA PHE A 75 9.67 -7.10 4.58
C PHE A 75 10.63 -6.34 3.66
N PHE A 76 10.21 -5.96 2.46
CA PHE A 76 11.02 -5.16 1.53
C PHE A 76 11.28 -3.75 2.06
N VAL A 77 10.29 -3.09 2.66
CA VAL A 77 10.47 -1.75 3.26
C VAL A 77 11.47 -1.80 4.41
N PHE A 78 11.37 -2.78 5.30
CA PHE A 78 12.30 -2.93 6.42
C PHE A 78 13.69 -3.41 5.98
N THR A 79 13.83 -4.16 4.90
CA THR A 79 15.15 -4.60 4.42
C THR A 79 15.78 -3.58 3.49
N ALA A 80 15.20 -3.39 2.30
CA ALA A 80 15.71 -2.48 1.28
C ALA A 80 15.60 -1.00 1.73
N GLY A 81 14.52 -0.61 2.40
CA GLY A 81 14.36 0.77 2.87
C GLY A 81 15.39 1.16 3.94
N ASN A 82 15.66 0.28 4.91
CA ASN A 82 16.75 0.50 5.87
C ASN A 82 18.12 0.46 5.19
N ALA A 83 18.35 -0.43 4.22
CA ALA A 83 19.61 -0.49 3.47
C ALA A 83 19.90 0.81 2.70
N ILE A 84 18.88 1.37 2.03
CA ILE A 84 18.98 2.67 1.33
C ILE A 84 19.25 3.79 2.33
N THR A 85 18.52 3.80 3.45
CA THR A 85 18.69 4.80 4.51
C THR A 85 20.11 4.77 5.08
N PHE A 86 20.65 3.58 5.34
CA PHE A 86 22.02 3.38 5.80
C PHE A 86 23.05 3.82 4.73
N GLY A 87 22.80 3.53 3.45
CA GLY A 87 23.63 3.97 2.33
C GLY A 87 23.71 5.50 2.23
N ILE A 88 22.57 6.18 2.33
CA ILE A 88 22.50 7.65 2.36
C ILE A 88 23.27 8.18 3.57
N PHE A 89 23.07 7.60 4.77
CA PHE A 89 23.79 8.00 5.97
C PHE A 89 25.32 7.91 5.80
N LYS A 90 25.83 6.82 5.21
CA LYS A 90 27.26 6.63 4.98
C LYS A 90 27.85 7.67 4.02
N LEU A 91 27.09 8.09 2.99
CA LEU A 91 27.49 9.15 2.06
C LEU A 91 27.53 10.53 2.75
N PHE A 92 26.58 10.80 3.63
CA PHE A 92 26.55 12.05 4.41
C PHE A 92 27.63 12.10 5.49
N GLN A 93 27.97 10.97 6.11
CA GLN A 93 29.03 10.88 7.13
C GLN A 93 30.42 11.27 6.59
N GLN A 94 30.68 11.08 5.29
CA GLN A 94 31.92 11.54 4.65
C GLN A 94 32.04 13.07 4.56
N GLN A 95 30.94 13.83 4.67
CA GLN A 95 30.93 15.29 4.54
C GLN A 95 30.68 16.04 5.87
N ALA A 96 30.13 15.38 6.91
CA ALA A 96 29.87 16.02 8.21
C ALA A 96 30.03 15.03 9.39
N ALA A 97 31.08 15.22 10.21
CA ALA A 97 31.48 14.33 11.31
C ALA A 97 30.59 14.36 12.57
N TYR A 98 29.35 14.88 12.50
CA TYR A 98 28.46 15.10 13.68
C TYR A 98 27.03 14.54 13.53
N ALA A 99 26.77 13.67 12.54
CA ALA A 99 25.42 13.12 12.35
C ALA A 99 25.12 11.98 13.34
N ILE A 100 24.38 12.29 14.41
CA ILE A 100 23.81 11.31 15.34
C ILE A 100 22.63 10.61 14.66
N PHE A 101 22.68 9.28 14.55
CA PHE A 101 21.64 8.47 13.90
C PHE A 101 20.39 8.39 14.80
N THR A 102 19.51 9.37 14.68
CA THR A 102 18.19 9.33 15.32
C THR A 102 17.23 8.59 14.40
N TYR A 103 17.06 7.28 14.63
CA TYR A 103 16.07 6.51 13.87
C TYR A 103 14.66 6.93 14.31
N PRO A 104 13.84 7.51 13.41
CA PRO A 104 12.55 8.04 13.81
C PRO A 104 11.53 6.89 13.89
N PHE A 105 11.52 6.20 15.03
CA PHE A 105 10.71 5.00 15.25
C PHE A 105 9.19 5.27 15.12
N ILE A 106 8.73 6.43 15.60
CA ILE A 106 7.32 6.83 15.58
C ILE A 106 6.76 6.91 14.14
N PRO A 107 7.34 7.68 13.20
CA PRO A 107 6.81 7.76 11.84
C PRO A 107 6.96 6.45 11.05
N VAL A 108 8.01 5.65 11.30
CA VAL A 108 8.14 4.32 10.69
C VAL A 108 7.01 3.40 11.16
N LEU A 109 6.71 3.41 12.46
CA LEU A 109 5.59 2.64 13.01
C LEU A 109 4.26 3.11 12.41
N MET A 110 4.01 4.41 12.36
CA MET A 110 2.80 4.97 11.75
C MET A 110 2.66 4.59 10.27
N ALA A 111 3.74 4.68 9.48
CA ALA A 111 3.73 4.29 8.07
C ALA A 111 3.46 2.79 7.90
N SER A 112 4.07 1.94 8.74
CA SER A 112 3.83 0.49 8.70
C SER A 112 2.37 0.12 9.02
N LEU A 113 1.77 0.80 10.01
CA LEU A 113 0.36 0.64 10.34
C LEU A 113 -0.55 1.13 9.21
N ALA A 114 -0.21 2.25 8.57
CA ALA A 114 -0.97 2.76 7.42
C ALA A 114 -0.96 1.77 6.25
N VAL A 115 0.19 1.19 5.92
CA VAL A 115 0.32 0.16 4.87
C VAL A 115 -0.53 -1.06 5.20
N LEU A 116 -0.45 -1.56 6.44
CA LEU A 116 -1.29 -2.70 6.88
C LEU A 116 -2.78 -2.39 6.75
N ALA A 117 -3.20 -1.20 7.17
CA ALA A 117 -4.61 -0.79 7.05
C ALA A 117 -5.05 -0.78 5.58
N ILE A 118 -4.24 -0.22 4.68
CA ILE A 118 -4.55 -0.17 3.24
C ILE A 118 -4.65 -1.59 2.65
N CYS A 119 -3.72 -2.48 3.00
CA CYS A 119 -3.73 -3.86 2.51
C CYS A 119 -4.90 -4.72 3.02
N ILE A 120 -5.49 -4.38 4.18
CA ILE A 120 -6.69 -5.05 4.71
C ILE A 120 -7.97 -4.44 4.12
N ILE A 121 -8.00 -3.11 3.96
CA ILE A 121 -9.19 -2.39 3.48
C ILE A 121 -9.38 -2.59 1.96
N THR A 122 -8.30 -2.68 1.18
CA THR A 122 -8.39 -2.79 -0.28
C THR A 122 -9.11 -4.05 -0.76
N PRO A 123 -8.81 -5.28 -0.26
CA PRO A 123 -9.55 -6.49 -0.61
C PRO A 123 -11.05 -6.39 -0.27
N GLU A 124 -11.41 -5.72 0.83
CA GLU A 124 -12.79 -5.50 1.25
C GLU A 124 -13.55 -4.59 0.29
N ILE A 125 -12.91 -3.49 -0.13
CA ILE A 125 -13.46 -2.58 -1.13
C ILE A 125 -13.61 -3.29 -2.47
N ALA A 126 -12.58 -4.04 -2.89
CA ALA A 126 -12.61 -4.79 -4.14
C ALA A 126 -13.73 -5.83 -4.18
N TYR A 127 -13.88 -6.61 -3.10
CA TYR A 127 -14.98 -7.56 -2.95
C TYR A 127 -16.33 -6.84 -3.00
N ARG A 128 -16.51 -5.74 -2.24
CA ARG A 128 -17.79 -5.01 -2.24
C ARG A 128 -18.11 -4.36 -3.59
N SER A 129 -17.09 -3.89 -4.31
CA SER A 129 -17.24 -3.28 -5.64
C SER A 129 -17.80 -4.28 -6.65
N ILE A 130 -17.28 -5.50 -6.70
CA ILE A 130 -17.74 -6.52 -7.66
C ILE A 130 -19.17 -6.98 -7.39
N TYR A 131 -19.59 -7.09 -6.12
CA TYR A 131 -20.97 -7.47 -5.77
C TYR A 131 -21.96 -6.31 -5.86
N LYS A 132 -21.51 -5.05 -5.89
CA LYS A 132 -22.36 -3.89 -6.23
C LYS A 132 -22.47 -3.66 -7.74
N SER A 133 -21.38 -3.82 -8.50
CA SER A 133 -21.37 -3.56 -9.95
C SER A 133 -22.13 -4.62 -10.75
N THR A 134 -22.21 -5.87 -10.27
CA THR A 134 -22.87 -6.97 -10.99
C THR A 134 -24.38 -6.86 -11.17
N ILE A 135 -25.07 -5.95 -10.46
CA ILE A 135 -26.51 -5.72 -10.70
C ILE A 135 -26.71 -4.62 -11.75
N VAL A 136 -25.85 -3.60 -11.78
CA VAL A 136 -25.96 -2.44 -12.70
C VAL A 136 -25.44 -2.80 -14.10
N GLU A 137 -24.36 -3.56 -14.20
CA GLU A 137 -23.79 -4.01 -15.49
C GLU A 137 -24.71 -5.01 -16.21
N ARG A 138 -25.40 -5.87 -15.45
CA ARG A 138 -26.42 -6.79 -16.00
C ARG A 138 -27.69 -6.09 -16.49
N LEU A 139 -27.93 -4.85 -16.06
CA LEU A 139 -29.06 -4.03 -16.51
C LEU A 139 -28.69 -3.13 -17.68
N MET A 140 -27.41 -2.74 -17.81
CA MET A 140 -26.93 -1.85 -18.87
C MET A 140 -26.43 -2.59 -20.13
N GLU A 141 -26.08 -3.88 -20.03
CA GLU A 141 -25.85 -4.75 -21.21
C GLU A 141 -27.16 -5.32 -21.81
N ALA A 142 -28.30 -5.11 -21.13
CA ALA A 142 -29.61 -5.58 -21.55
C ALA A 142 -30.45 -4.50 -22.25
N GLU A 143 -29.86 -3.31 -22.47
CA GLU A 143 -30.41 -2.21 -23.28
C GLU A 143 -29.45 -1.93 -24.45
#